data_AF-A0A7X2PQJ4-F1
#
_entry.id   AF-A0A7X2PQJ4-F1
#
_cell.length_a   1.000
_cell.length_b   1.000
_cell.length_c   1.000
_cell.angle_alpha   90.00
_cell.angle_beta   90.00
_cell.angle_gamma   90.00
#
_symmetry.space_group_name_H-M   'P 1'
#
loop_
_entity.id
_entity.type
_entity.pdbx_description
1 polymer ?
#
loop_
_entity_poly.entity_id
_entity_poly.type
_entity_poly.pdbx_seq_one_letter_code
_entity_poly.pdbx_strand_id
1 'polypeptide(L)'
;MKVGERLGRQNARPSRSFSILAGVNAHTNLDLAVASAETAPGPAIHSLERDFQQISDLQDAIASVAPLMWLLDIAGGQDDERLVEFSLSKARDAAWLQALVLADLEGAEKEAAIGMADSVVSLIGARVLDPQDVALIIDALR
;
A
#
# COMPACT_ATOMS: atom_id res chain seq x y z
N MET A 1 2.58 3.34 -50.25
CA MET A 1 3.79 3.03 -49.47
C MET A 1 3.80 3.97 -48.27
N LYS A 2 3.73 3.39 -47.06
CA LYS A 2 3.98 3.86 -45.67
C LYS A 2 4.22 5.36 -45.44
N VAL A 3 3.73 5.99 -44.36
CA VAL A 3 3.92 5.56 -42.96
C VAL A 3 2.72 5.98 -42.11
N GLY A 4 1.90 5.00 -41.72
CA GLY A 4 1.11 5.07 -40.50
C GLY A 4 1.94 4.59 -39.30
N GLU A 5 1.43 4.91 -38.11
CA GLU A 5 1.76 4.27 -36.83
C GLU A 5 3.20 4.43 -36.32
N ARG A 6 3.35 5.28 -35.29
CA ARG A 6 4.09 5.00 -34.05
C ARG A 6 4.01 6.23 -33.13
N LEU A 7 2.81 6.48 -32.61
CA LEU A 7 2.71 7.06 -31.27
C LEU A 7 3.18 5.94 -30.34
N GLY A 8 4.45 5.99 -29.96
CA GLY A 8 5.00 5.08 -28.97
C GLY A 8 4.24 5.29 -27.66
N ARG A 9 3.39 4.34 -27.30
CA ARG A 9 3.02 4.09 -25.91
C ARG A 9 4.32 3.87 -25.16
N GLN A 10 4.80 4.90 -24.48
CA GLN A 10 5.79 4.73 -23.44
C GLN A 10 5.05 4.02 -22.31
N ASN A 11 5.32 2.72 -22.11
CA ASN A 11 4.90 2.02 -20.91
C ASN A 11 5.42 2.83 -19.72
N ALA A 12 4.53 3.54 -19.04
CA ALA A 12 4.84 4.23 -17.79
C ALA A 12 5.33 3.16 -16.82
N ARG A 13 6.64 3.14 -16.57
CA ARG A 13 7.21 2.30 -15.52
C ARG A 13 6.97 3.06 -14.22
N PRO A 14 6.29 2.48 -13.24
CA PRO A 14 6.11 3.13 -11.95
C PRO A 14 7.47 3.47 -11.33
N SER A 15 7.56 4.67 -10.77
CA SER A 15 8.81 5.24 -10.28
C SER A 15 9.27 4.51 -9.00
N ARG A 16 10.58 4.28 -8.81
CA ARG A 16 11.15 3.58 -7.62
C ARG A 16 10.75 4.20 -6.27
N SER A 17 10.66 5.50 -6.29
CA SER A 17 9.75 6.38 -5.60
C SER A 17 8.40 5.84 -5.06
N PHE A 18 7.43 5.55 -5.95
CA PHE A 18 6.11 5.00 -5.63
C PHE A 18 6.24 3.71 -4.84
N SER A 19 7.17 2.88 -5.30
CA SER A 19 7.55 1.62 -4.72
C SER A 19 7.97 1.74 -3.22
N ILE A 20 8.83 2.69 -2.89
CA ILE A 20 9.25 2.94 -1.49
C ILE A 20 8.07 3.44 -0.64
N LEU A 21 7.25 4.36 -1.18
CA LEU A 21 6.09 4.89 -0.48
C LEU A 21 5.05 3.79 -0.16
N ALA A 22 4.80 2.89 -1.10
CA ALA A 22 3.91 1.76 -0.89
C ALA A 22 4.44 0.80 0.20
N GLY A 23 5.75 0.53 0.23
CA GLY A 23 6.37 -0.32 1.25
C GLY A 23 6.34 0.30 2.64
N VAL A 24 6.64 1.60 2.77
CA VAL A 24 6.57 2.31 4.05
C VAL A 24 5.12 2.38 4.55
N ASN A 25 4.17 2.74 3.69
CA ASN A 25 2.76 2.81 4.06
C ASN A 25 2.22 1.43 4.49
N ALA A 26 2.66 0.36 3.83
CA ALA A 26 2.28 -1.00 4.23
C ALA A 26 2.83 -1.39 5.61
N HIS A 27 4.07 -1.02 5.95
CA HIS A 27 4.62 -1.24 7.30
C HIS A 27 3.88 -0.42 8.35
N THR A 28 3.64 0.87 8.12
CA THR A 28 2.94 1.71 9.11
C THR A 28 1.48 1.31 9.29
N ASN A 29 0.82 0.85 8.23
CA ASN A 29 -0.52 0.27 8.33
C ASN A 29 -0.54 -1.05 9.13
N LEU A 30 0.49 -1.89 9.01
CA LEU A 30 0.63 -3.08 9.85
C LEU A 30 0.83 -2.71 11.33
N ASP A 31 1.70 -1.73 11.61
CA ASP A 31 1.93 -1.24 12.98
C ASP A 31 0.63 -0.70 13.59
N LEU A 32 -0.15 0.07 12.82
CA LEU A 32 -1.44 0.61 13.28
C LEU A 32 -2.46 -0.51 13.55
N ALA A 33 -2.47 -1.55 12.72
CA ALA A 33 -3.34 -2.72 12.91
C ALA A 33 -3.00 -3.47 14.20
N VAL A 34 -1.71 -3.70 14.47
CA VAL A 34 -1.24 -4.34 15.70
C VAL A 34 -1.60 -3.49 16.92
N ALA A 35 -1.29 -2.19 16.89
CA ALA A 35 -1.56 -1.27 17.99
C ALA A 35 -3.07 -1.20 18.31
N SER A 36 -3.92 -1.19 17.29
CA SER A 36 -5.38 -1.17 17.46
C SER A 36 -5.88 -2.47 18.10
N ALA A 37 -5.40 -3.63 17.61
CA ALA A 37 -5.75 -4.94 18.15
C ALA A 37 -5.26 -5.15 19.59
N GLU A 38 -4.16 -4.54 19.99
CA GLU A 38 -3.67 -4.56 21.38
C GLU A 38 -4.43 -3.60 22.29
N THR A 39 -4.82 -2.44 21.77
CA THR A 39 -5.54 -1.41 22.54
C THR A 39 -6.99 -1.82 22.82
N ALA A 40 -7.64 -2.46 21.84
CA ALA A 40 -9.05 -2.85 21.92
C ALA A 40 -9.24 -4.29 21.39
N PRO A 41 -8.87 -5.32 22.17
CA PRO A 41 -9.00 -6.71 21.73
C PRO A 41 -10.46 -7.18 21.64
N GLY A 42 -10.67 -8.22 20.85
CA GLY A 42 -11.97 -8.82 20.59
C GLY A 42 -12.99 -7.80 20.06
N PRO A 43 -14.26 -7.85 20.53
CA PRO A 43 -15.31 -6.96 20.05
C PRO A 43 -15.05 -5.46 20.28
N ALA A 44 -14.12 -5.10 21.18
CA ALA A 44 -13.79 -3.70 21.44
C ALA A 44 -13.15 -3.02 20.22
N ILE A 45 -12.53 -3.78 19.31
CA ILE A 45 -11.84 -3.27 18.13
C ILE A 45 -12.72 -2.38 17.27
N HIS A 46 -14.02 -2.70 17.17
CA HIS A 46 -14.99 -1.93 16.38
C HIS A 46 -15.15 -0.49 16.86
N SER A 47 -14.83 -0.20 18.12
CA SER A 47 -14.84 1.19 18.64
C SER A 47 -13.73 2.05 18.03
N LEU A 48 -12.65 1.42 17.54
CA LEU A 48 -11.50 2.10 16.93
C LEU A 48 -11.61 2.26 15.42
N GLU A 49 -12.62 1.69 14.75
CA GLU A 49 -12.74 1.70 13.29
C GLU A 49 -12.66 3.11 12.70
N ARG A 50 -13.41 4.05 13.30
CA ARG A 50 -13.41 5.44 12.85
C ARG A 50 -12.02 6.08 12.97
N ASP A 51 -11.37 5.91 14.12
CA ASP A 51 -10.09 6.54 14.41
C ASP A 51 -8.98 5.90 13.55
N PHE A 52 -9.06 4.59 13.33
CA PHE A 52 -8.20 3.85 12.41
C PHE A 52 -8.26 4.44 11.00
N GLN A 53 -9.47 4.59 10.46
CA GLN A 53 -9.66 5.16 9.11
C GLN A 53 -9.13 6.60 9.02
N GLN A 54 -9.34 7.42 10.04
CA GLN A 54 -8.84 8.80 10.08
C GLN A 54 -7.31 8.87 10.12
N ILE A 55 -6.67 8.01 10.91
CA ILE A 55 -5.20 7.95 10.98
C ILE A 55 -4.64 7.45 9.64
N SER A 56 -5.24 6.43 9.03
CA SER A 56 -4.82 5.95 7.71
C SER A 56 -5.02 7.01 6.62
N ASP A 57 -6.13 7.76 6.62
CA ASP A 57 -6.34 8.88 5.68
C ASP A 57 -5.24 9.95 5.80
N LEU A 58 -4.85 10.27 7.03
CA LEU A 58 -3.76 11.21 7.28
C LEU A 58 -2.42 10.66 6.76
N GLN A 59 -2.16 9.38 6.97
CA GLN A 59 -0.95 8.73 6.46
C GLN A 59 -0.93 8.69 4.94
N ASP A 60 -2.04 8.35 4.28
CA ASP A 60 -2.16 8.34 2.83
C ASP A 60 -1.98 9.75 2.26
N ALA A 61 -2.56 10.77 2.91
CA ALA A 61 -2.33 12.17 2.55
C ALA A 61 -0.85 12.54 2.70
N ILE A 62 -0.18 12.14 3.78
CA ILE A 62 1.26 12.35 3.97
C ILE A 62 2.08 11.61 2.91
N ALA A 63 1.73 10.36 2.58
CA ALA A 63 2.40 9.57 1.56
C ALA A 63 2.24 10.20 0.16
N SER A 64 1.08 10.79 -0.12
CA SER A 64 0.82 11.53 -1.36
C SER A 64 1.61 12.83 -1.48
N VAL A 65 2.03 13.44 -0.36
CA VAL A 65 2.78 14.72 -0.33
C VAL A 65 4.22 14.60 0.17
N ALA A 66 4.67 13.41 0.58
CA ALA A 66 6.06 13.08 0.87
C ALA A 66 6.95 13.52 -0.32
N PRO A 67 8.28 13.74 -0.14
CA PRO A 67 9.10 14.69 -0.92
C PRO A 67 9.26 14.44 -2.43
N LEU A 68 8.41 13.61 -3.03
CA LEU A 68 8.58 12.90 -4.25
C LEU A 68 7.30 12.85 -5.14
N MET A 69 6.29 13.68 -4.81
CA MET A 69 5.63 14.49 -5.86
C MET A 69 6.65 15.26 -6.72
N TRP A 70 7.88 15.48 -6.24
CA TRP A 70 9.02 16.04 -7.00
C TRP A 70 9.44 15.22 -8.24
N LEU A 71 8.89 14.02 -8.49
CA LEU A 71 9.16 13.22 -9.71
C LEU A 71 7.88 12.85 -10.51
N LEU A 72 6.76 13.54 -10.28
CA LEU A 72 5.76 13.74 -11.35
C LEU A 72 6.28 14.75 -12.41
N ASP A 73 7.43 15.36 -12.17
CA ASP A 73 7.94 16.56 -12.83
C ASP A 73 8.42 16.41 -14.30
N ILE A 74 8.33 15.26 -14.99
CA ILE A 74 8.78 15.18 -16.42
C ILE A 74 7.87 14.39 -17.42
N ALA A 75 7.05 13.37 -17.08
CA ALA A 75 6.41 12.56 -18.16
C ALA A 75 5.08 11.78 -17.90
N GLY A 76 4.47 11.77 -16.71
CA GLY A 76 3.34 10.87 -16.40
C GLY A 76 1.97 11.55 -16.40
N GLY A 77 0.95 10.95 -17.02
CA GLY A 77 -0.43 11.48 -17.09
C GLY A 77 -1.33 11.09 -15.91
N GLN A 78 -2.60 11.53 -15.94
CA GLN A 78 -3.61 11.40 -14.85
C GLN A 78 -3.91 9.97 -14.35
N ASP A 79 -3.46 8.94 -15.06
CA ASP A 79 -3.72 7.54 -14.69
C ASP A 79 -2.85 7.09 -13.49
N ASP A 80 -1.66 7.68 -13.32
CA ASP A 80 -0.73 7.29 -12.26
C ASP A 80 -1.22 7.74 -10.86
N GLU A 81 -1.82 8.93 -10.75
CA GLU A 81 -2.41 9.43 -9.50
C GLU A 81 -3.57 8.54 -9.02
N ARG A 82 -4.47 8.16 -9.93
CA ARG A 82 -5.61 7.29 -9.60
C ARG A 82 -5.18 5.90 -9.15
N LEU A 83 -4.11 5.37 -9.74
CA LEU A 83 -3.54 4.08 -9.34
C LEU A 83 -2.94 4.14 -7.94
N VAL A 84 -2.29 5.25 -7.59
CA VAL A 84 -1.73 5.49 -6.25
C VAL A 84 -2.85 5.54 -5.21
N GLU A 85 -3.86 6.38 -5.43
CA GLU A 85 -5.02 6.49 -4.53
C GLU A 85 -5.73 5.14 -4.34
N PHE A 86 -5.92 4.38 -5.42
CA PHE A 86 -6.49 3.04 -5.36
C PHE A 86 -5.64 2.08 -4.52
N SER A 87 -4.33 2.07 -4.73
CA SER A 87 -3.41 1.19 -4.01
C SER A 87 -3.35 1.52 -2.51
N LEU A 88 -3.34 2.81 -2.16
CA LEU A 88 -3.34 3.28 -0.77
C LEU A 88 -4.65 2.86 -0.07
N SER A 89 -5.80 3.08 -0.71
CA SER A 89 -7.09 2.64 -0.17
C SER A 89 -7.15 1.12 0.03
N LYS A 90 -6.58 0.32 -0.88
CA LYS A 90 -6.55 -1.15 -0.72
C LYS A 90 -5.64 -1.60 0.41
N ALA A 91 -4.50 -0.95 0.58
CA ALA A 91 -3.61 -1.23 1.70
C ALA A 91 -4.29 -0.95 3.04
N ARG A 92 -5.05 0.15 3.14
CA ARG A 92 -5.85 0.49 4.32
C ARG A 92 -6.95 -0.54 4.62
N ASP A 93 -7.72 -0.94 3.61
CA ASP A 93 -8.77 -1.97 3.77
C ASP A 93 -8.17 -3.28 4.33
N ALA A 94 -7.02 -3.69 3.77
CA ALA A 94 -6.31 -4.89 4.20
C ALA A 94 -5.81 -4.76 5.65
N ALA A 95 -5.27 -3.60 6.02
CA ALA A 95 -4.80 -3.34 7.37
C ALA A 95 -5.93 -3.33 8.41
N TRP A 96 -7.11 -2.84 8.04
CA TRP A 96 -8.27 -2.92 8.92
C TRP A 96 -8.71 -4.37 9.15
N LEU A 97 -8.78 -5.19 8.09
CA LEU A 97 -9.06 -6.62 8.22
C LEU A 97 -8.01 -7.32 9.09
N GLN A 98 -6.73 -6.96 8.93
CA GLN A 98 -5.64 -7.46 9.77
C GLN A 98 -5.88 -7.12 11.25
N ALA A 99 -6.31 -5.89 11.56
CA ALA A 99 -6.61 -5.45 12.92
C ALA A 99 -7.76 -6.29 13.53
N LEU A 100 -8.82 -6.55 12.75
CA LEU A 100 -9.93 -7.39 13.19
C LEU A 100 -9.47 -8.82 13.49
N VAL A 101 -8.67 -9.43 12.61
CA VAL A 101 -8.12 -10.77 12.83
C VAL A 101 -7.24 -10.79 14.08
N LEU A 102 -6.32 -9.82 14.21
CA LEU A 102 -5.39 -9.76 15.34
C LEU A 102 -6.07 -9.47 16.68
N ALA A 103 -7.22 -8.79 16.67
CA ALA A 103 -8.00 -8.52 17.88
C ALA A 103 -8.60 -9.80 18.47
N ASP A 104 -8.91 -10.80 17.64
CA ASP A 104 -9.47 -12.08 18.06
C ASP A 104 -8.41 -13.15 18.37
N LEU A 105 -7.12 -12.86 18.15
CA LEU A 105 -6.01 -13.77 18.42
C LEU A 105 -5.26 -13.42 19.70
N GLU A 106 -4.67 -14.43 20.34
CA GLU A 106 -3.85 -14.27 21.55
C GLU A 106 -2.56 -15.10 21.48
N GLY A 107 -1.56 -14.70 22.27
CA GLY A 107 -0.32 -15.45 22.47
C GLY A 107 0.39 -15.82 21.16
N ALA A 108 0.76 -17.10 21.04
CA ALA A 108 1.55 -17.60 19.92
C ALA A 108 0.84 -17.50 18.56
N GLU A 109 -0.49 -17.58 18.52
CA GLU A 109 -1.23 -17.42 17.26
C GLU A 109 -1.17 -15.98 16.76
N LYS A 110 -1.32 -15.01 17.67
CA LYS A 110 -1.17 -13.59 17.34
C LYS A 110 0.24 -13.27 16.85
N GLU A 111 1.26 -13.75 17.56
CA GLU A 111 2.67 -13.55 17.14
C GLU A 111 2.95 -14.17 15.76
N ALA A 112 2.44 -15.37 15.48
CA ALA A 112 2.59 -16.02 14.19
C ALA A 112 1.90 -15.22 13.06
N ALA A 113 0.69 -14.71 13.32
CA ALA A 113 -0.05 -13.88 12.37
C ALA A 113 0.68 -12.55 12.08
N ILE A 114 1.25 -11.91 13.11
CA ILE A 114 2.07 -10.70 12.96
C ILE A 114 3.32 -11.01 12.15
N GLY A 115 4.06 -12.07 12.47
CA GLY A 115 5.28 -12.44 11.75
C GLY A 115 5.03 -12.79 10.28
N MET A 116 3.90 -13.43 9.98
CA MET A 116 3.49 -13.69 8.60
C MET A 116 3.16 -12.41 7.85
N ALA A 117 2.41 -11.49 8.47
CA ALA A 117 2.07 -10.21 7.88
C ALA A 117 3.31 -9.34 7.64
N ASP A 118 4.22 -9.27 8.62
CA ASP A 118 5.49 -8.55 8.49
C ASP A 118 6.35 -9.13 7.37
N SER A 119 6.38 -10.46 7.22
CA SER A 119 7.09 -11.11 6.10
C SER A 119 6.49 -10.74 4.74
N VAL A 120 5.15 -10.66 4.64
CA VAL A 120 4.45 -10.27 3.41
C VAL A 120 4.73 -8.79 3.09
N VAL A 121 4.61 -7.90 4.07
CA VAL A 121 4.87 -6.48 3.91
C VAL A 121 6.34 -6.23 3.56
N SER A 122 7.27 -6.91 4.23
CA SER A 122 8.70 -6.87 3.92
C SER A 122 9.00 -7.39 2.52
N LEU A 123 8.35 -8.47 2.09
CA LEU A 123 8.49 -9.00 0.74
C LEU A 123 7.95 -8.02 -0.29
N ILE A 124 6.80 -7.38 -0.04
CA ILE A 124 6.27 -6.33 -0.91
C ILE A 124 7.29 -5.20 -0.99
N GLY A 125 7.74 -4.65 0.14
CA GLY A 125 8.77 -3.59 0.17
C GLY A 125 10.06 -3.97 -0.56
N ALA A 126 10.53 -5.21 -0.43
CA ALA A 126 11.74 -5.71 -1.08
C ALA A 126 11.56 -5.97 -2.60
N ARG A 127 10.43 -6.57 -3.01
CA ARG A 127 10.12 -6.88 -4.42
C ARG A 127 9.81 -5.62 -5.22
N VAL A 128 9.24 -4.62 -4.56
CA VAL A 128 8.89 -3.32 -5.10
C VAL A 128 10.14 -2.46 -5.41
N LEU A 129 11.32 -2.83 -4.87
CA LEU A 129 12.63 -2.33 -5.31
C LEU A 129 13.14 -2.96 -6.63
N ASP A 130 12.47 -4.00 -7.16
CA ASP A 130 12.80 -4.68 -8.41
C ASP A 130 11.90 -4.20 -9.58
N PRO A 131 12.44 -3.54 -10.62
CA PRO A 131 11.65 -2.94 -11.70
C PRO A 131 10.79 -3.87 -12.56
N GLN A 132 10.98 -5.20 -12.47
CA GLN A 132 10.27 -6.16 -13.34
C GLN A 132 8.89 -6.57 -12.80
N ASP A 133 8.68 -6.56 -11.49
CA ASP A 133 7.43 -7.05 -10.88
C ASP A 133 6.28 -6.05 -10.98
N VAL A 134 6.59 -4.76 -11.01
CA VAL A 134 5.54 -3.74 -11.13
C VAL A 134 4.90 -3.73 -12.52
N ALA A 135 5.61 -4.19 -13.55
CA ALA A 135 5.04 -4.40 -14.88
C ALA A 135 4.02 -5.55 -14.90
N LEU A 136 4.27 -6.62 -14.12
CA LEU A 136 3.38 -7.78 -14.04
C LEU A 136 2.05 -7.45 -13.34
N ILE A 137 2.08 -6.60 -12.30
CA ILE A 137 0.87 -6.18 -11.58
C ILE A 137 -0.01 -5.29 -12.47
N ILE A 138 0.59 -4.39 -13.25
CA ILE A 138 -0.15 -3.53 -14.20
C ILE A 138 -0.79 -4.36 -15.32
N ASP A 139 -0.12 -5.39 -15.82
CA ASP A 139 -0.67 -6.29 -16.84
C ASP A 139 -1.80 -7.20 -16.30
N ALA A 140 -1.79 -7.52 -15.00
CA ALA A 140 -2.86 -8.29 -14.36
C ALA A 140 -4.15 -7.49 -14.10
N LEU A 141 -4.09 -6.16 -14.19
CA LEU A 141 -5.21 -5.24 -13.94
C LEU A 141 -5.84 -4.66 -15.22
N ARG A 142 -5.41 -5.12 -16.40
CA ARG A 142 -5.93 -4.73 -17.72
C ARG A 142 -6.71 -5.87 -18.36
#